data_AF-A0A672R201-F1
#
_entry.id   AF-A0A672R201-F1
#
_cell.length_a   1.000
_cell.length_b   1.000
_cell.length_c   1.000
_cell.angle_alpha   90.00
_cell.angle_beta   90.00
_cell.angle_gamma   90.00
#
_symmetry.space_group_name_H-M   'P 1'
#
loop_
_entity.id
_entity.type
_entity.pdbx_description
1 polymer ?
#
loop_
_entity_poly.entity_id
_entity_poly.type
_entity_poly.pdbx_seq_one_letter_code
_entity_poly.pdbx_strand_id
1 'polypeptide(L)'
;IDNYDFCHNRAALSSGTERLTCNSITLLKCHFGLSVSFTTVVESHPDNALEDLRLDQPFTELKHHVESYDLDNMEKKDHSHTPWIIVVAKYLEKWYSEHNSQLPKNYKEKEAFRQLIREGNVIHHIPRILTNENGTPEDEENFEEAIKNVNTALNPTKVPSATEDIFNAEQCENITSQSPSFWVIAHGVRDFVRNEGNGKLPVRGTIPDMIADSDKFIKLQNVYRDKAMKDAAVVSKHVEALLQSVGKPPESTSEQEIKLFCKNAAFLRVVRCRSLAEEYSVDTFNKDEITSCMDSTDSEMVLYLMLRSVDRFYQQHSRYPGVYNYQVEEDINKLKLCVNSLLQEYSLNVNVKDDYIHEFCRYGAAEPHTVAAFLGGSAAQEAIKIITHQFVPFNNTFLYNAMSQTSATFQL
;
A
#
# COMPACT_ATOMS: atom_id res chain seq x y z
N ILE A 1 -21.64 2.43 -31.55
CA ILE A 1 -21.93 2.01 -30.15
C ILE A 1 -21.92 3.31 -29.38
N ASP A 2 -22.99 4.08 -29.61
CA ASP A 2 -22.93 5.53 -29.58
C ASP A 2 -23.93 6.07 -28.54
N ASN A 3 -23.55 7.13 -27.84
CA ASN A 3 -24.38 7.93 -26.91
C ASN A 3 -25.00 7.22 -25.68
N TYR A 4 -24.81 5.91 -25.50
CA TYR A 4 -25.32 5.19 -24.33
C TYR A 4 -24.46 5.35 -23.06
N ASP A 5 -23.19 5.75 -23.17
CA ASP A 5 -22.29 5.78 -22.01
C ASP A 5 -22.56 6.96 -21.06
N PHE A 6 -22.85 8.16 -21.57
CA PHE A 6 -22.93 9.35 -20.71
C PHE A 6 -24.16 9.33 -19.77
N CYS A 7 -25.30 8.80 -20.23
CA CYS A 7 -26.49 8.66 -19.39
C CYS A 7 -26.37 7.50 -18.38
N HIS A 8 -25.66 6.41 -18.71
CA HIS A 8 -25.39 5.33 -17.77
C HIS A 8 -24.29 5.68 -16.75
N ASN A 9 -23.34 6.56 -17.10
CA ASN A 9 -22.30 7.05 -16.18
C ASN A 9 -22.90 7.78 -14.97
N ARG A 10 -23.92 8.61 -15.18
CA ARG A 10 -24.60 9.34 -14.11
C ARG A 10 -25.47 8.43 -13.24
N ALA A 11 -26.07 7.40 -13.84
CA ALA A 11 -26.93 6.44 -13.14
C ALA A 11 -26.14 5.50 -12.20
N ALA A 12 -25.01 4.95 -12.64
CA ALA A 12 -24.21 3.98 -11.89
C ALA A 12 -23.59 4.55 -10.59
N LEU A 13 -23.14 5.81 -10.61
CA LEU A 13 -22.61 6.49 -9.42
C LEU A 13 -23.71 6.84 -8.41
N SER A 14 -24.90 7.24 -8.89
CA SER A 14 -26.05 7.46 -8.01
C SER A 14 -26.59 6.18 -7.36
N SER A 15 -26.26 5.01 -7.90
CA SER A 15 -26.62 3.69 -7.37
C SER A 15 -25.51 3.00 -6.57
N GLY A 16 -24.35 3.64 -6.35
CA GLY A 16 -23.22 3.05 -5.63
C GLY A 16 -22.55 1.87 -6.36
N THR A 17 -22.71 1.78 -7.68
CA THR A 17 -22.18 0.68 -8.49
C THR A 17 -20.74 0.98 -8.92
N GLU A 18 -19.81 0.12 -8.52
CA GLU A 18 -18.40 0.20 -8.92
C GLU A 18 -18.27 -0.01 -10.43
N ARG A 19 -17.59 0.91 -11.14
CA ARG A 19 -17.47 0.84 -12.59
C ARG A 19 -16.01 0.92 -13.03
N LEU A 20 -15.65 -0.07 -13.83
CA LEU A 20 -14.41 -0.11 -14.59
C LEU A 20 -14.70 0.33 -16.02
N THR A 21 -14.08 1.42 -16.47
CA THR A 21 -14.15 1.83 -17.88
C THR A 21 -12.85 1.48 -18.57
N CYS A 22 -12.95 0.64 -19.58
CA CYS A 22 -11.82 0.17 -20.38
C CYS A 22 -12.13 0.51 -21.84
N ASN A 23 -11.38 1.45 -22.41
CA ASN A 23 -11.49 1.81 -23.82
C ASN A 23 -10.18 1.45 -24.54
N SER A 24 -10.27 0.50 -25.47
CA SER A 24 -9.21 0.14 -26.40
C SER A 24 -9.47 0.80 -27.76
N ILE A 25 -8.95 2.01 -27.97
CA ILE A 25 -8.89 2.63 -29.30
C ILE A 25 -7.42 2.64 -29.75
N THR A 26 -7.05 1.55 -30.42
CA THR A 26 -6.00 1.48 -31.47
C THR A 26 -4.52 1.59 -31.21
N LEU A 27 -3.88 0.66 -31.93
CA LEU A 27 -2.50 0.36 -32.17
C LEU A 27 -1.60 0.26 -30.95
N LEU A 28 -1.49 1.27 -30.08
CA LEU A 28 -0.52 1.22 -28.98
C LEU A 28 -1.00 1.89 -27.67
N LYS A 29 -2.32 1.99 -27.41
CA LYS A 29 -2.85 2.78 -26.29
C LYS A 29 -4.00 2.11 -25.56
N CYS A 30 -3.93 2.19 -24.24
CA CYS A 30 -5.00 1.77 -23.35
C CYS A 30 -5.25 2.89 -22.35
N HIS A 31 -6.48 3.40 -22.34
CA HIS A 31 -6.98 4.22 -21.24
C HIS A 31 -7.79 3.33 -20.33
N PHE A 32 -7.40 3.32 -19.07
CA PHE A 32 -8.08 2.60 -18.02
C PHE A 32 -8.53 3.64 -17.00
N GLY A 33 -9.83 3.92 -16.96
CA GLY A 33 -10.44 4.77 -15.94
C GLY A 33 -11.11 3.88 -14.90
N LEU A 34 -10.62 3.92 -13.67
CA LEU A 34 -11.35 3.40 -12.51
C LEU A 34 -12.19 4.54 -11.94
N SER A 35 -13.51 4.44 -12.11
CA SER A 35 -14.43 5.37 -11.46
C SER A 35 -15.18 4.62 -10.36
N VAL A 36 -14.52 4.55 -9.20
CA VAL A 36 -15.11 4.03 -7.96
C VAL A 36 -15.16 5.16 -6.95
N SER A 37 -16.35 5.40 -6.39
CA SER A 37 -16.58 6.46 -5.41
C SER A 37 -15.66 6.29 -4.19
N PHE A 38 -15.51 5.07 -3.68
CA PHE A 38 -14.49 4.68 -2.72
C PHE A 38 -14.36 3.15 -2.64
N THR A 39 -13.13 2.63 -2.52
CA THR A 39 -12.87 1.22 -2.16
C THR A 39 -12.07 1.18 -0.87
N THR A 40 -12.56 0.42 0.10
CA THR A 40 -11.87 0.16 1.37
C THR A 40 -11.20 -1.20 1.33
N VAL A 41 -9.90 -1.25 1.63
CA VAL A 41 -9.08 -2.46 1.56
C VAL A 41 -8.46 -2.74 2.93
N VAL A 42 -8.72 -3.93 3.46
CA VAL A 42 -8.12 -4.42 4.70
C VAL A 42 -6.88 -5.26 4.38
N GLU A 43 -7.01 -6.22 3.47
CA GLU A 43 -5.90 -7.10 3.06
C GLU A 43 -5.15 -6.50 1.87
N SER A 44 -4.32 -5.49 2.14
CA SER A 44 -3.60 -4.79 1.07
C SER A 44 -2.40 -5.56 0.50
N HIS A 45 -1.96 -6.64 1.15
CA HIS A 45 -0.80 -7.46 0.81
C HIS A 45 0.46 -6.64 0.44
N PRO A 46 1.07 -5.91 1.39
CA PRO A 46 2.29 -5.15 1.13
C PRO A 46 3.47 -6.08 0.81
N ASP A 47 4.21 -5.81 -0.27
CA ASP A 47 5.37 -6.63 -0.69
C ASP A 47 6.49 -6.65 0.35
N ASN A 48 6.80 -5.48 0.92
CA ASN A 48 7.83 -5.31 1.94
C ASN A 48 7.25 -4.53 3.12
N ALA A 49 6.84 -5.26 4.16
CA ALA A 49 6.40 -4.67 5.40
C ALA A 49 7.48 -4.80 6.49
N LEU A 50 7.63 -3.77 7.30
CA LEU A 50 8.38 -3.90 8.54
C LEU A 50 7.63 -4.79 9.51
N GLU A 51 8.38 -5.61 10.24
CA GLU A 51 7.83 -6.49 11.27
C GLU A 51 7.43 -5.71 12.52
N ASP A 52 6.34 -6.14 13.16
CA ASP A 52 5.81 -5.52 14.37
C ASP A 52 6.43 -6.16 15.64
N LEU A 53 7.74 -6.00 15.79
CA LEU A 53 8.52 -6.67 16.83
C LEU A 53 8.42 -6.00 18.21
N ARG A 54 7.91 -4.76 18.30
CA ARG A 54 7.75 -4.03 19.57
C ARG A 54 8.99 -3.96 20.46
N LEU A 55 10.21 -4.10 19.91
CA LEU A 55 11.45 -4.06 20.70
C LEU A 55 11.74 -2.66 21.25
N ASP A 56 11.27 -1.62 20.57
CA ASP A 56 11.32 -0.24 21.02
C ASP A 56 10.39 0.03 22.20
N GLN A 57 9.22 -0.62 22.22
CA GLN A 57 8.19 -0.47 23.25
C GLN A 57 7.55 -1.81 23.61
N PRO A 58 8.29 -2.69 24.32
CA PRO A 58 7.83 -4.05 24.59
C PRO A 58 6.64 -4.05 25.55
N PHE A 59 5.65 -4.89 25.23
CA PHE A 59 4.52 -5.16 26.12
C PHE A 59 4.95 -6.07 27.27
N THR A 60 4.17 -6.09 28.35
CA THR A 60 4.52 -6.75 29.61
C THR A 60 4.91 -8.21 29.44
N GLU A 61 4.14 -8.98 28.67
CA GLU A 61 4.41 -10.39 28.44
C GLU A 61 5.71 -10.62 27.63
N LEU A 62 6.03 -9.73 26.69
CA LEU A 62 7.30 -9.78 25.96
C LEU A 62 8.48 -9.47 26.86
N LYS A 63 8.36 -8.46 27.75
CA LYS A 63 9.40 -8.14 28.75
C LYS A 63 9.68 -9.35 29.65
N HIS A 64 8.64 -9.93 30.24
CA HIS A 64 8.78 -11.11 31.10
C HIS A 64 9.40 -12.29 30.34
N HIS A 65 9.04 -12.47 29.06
CA HIS A 65 9.63 -13.52 28.23
C HIS A 65 11.12 -13.27 27.99
N VAL A 66 11.52 -12.03 27.65
CA VAL A 66 12.94 -11.67 27.51
C VAL A 66 13.69 -11.88 28.83
N GLU A 67 13.15 -11.39 29.96
CA GLU A 67 13.74 -11.56 31.30
C GLU A 67 14.02 -13.03 31.65
N SER A 68 13.20 -13.98 31.15
CA SER A 68 13.39 -15.41 31.40
C SER A 68 14.65 -16.03 30.76
N TYR A 69 15.28 -15.35 29.80
CA TYR A 69 16.53 -15.80 29.18
C TYR A 69 17.73 -15.24 29.95
N ASP A 70 18.67 -16.11 30.29
CA ASP A 70 19.98 -15.76 30.83
C ASP A 70 21.07 -16.15 29.83
N LEU A 71 21.47 -15.18 28.98
CA LEU A 71 22.47 -15.44 27.92
C LEU A 71 23.86 -15.75 28.49
N ASP A 72 24.18 -15.29 29.70
CA ASP A 72 25.51 -15.42 30.28
C ASP A 72 25.76 -16.83 30.86
N ASN A 73 24.69 -17.53 31.27
CA ASN A 73 24.77 -18.83 31.94
C ASN A 73 24.18 -20.00 31.13
N MET A 74 23.90 -19.81 29.83
CA MET A 74 23.35 -20.85 28.96
C MET A 74 24.41 -21.86 28.47
N GLU A 75 23.97 -23.09 28.20
CA GLU A 75 24.80 -24.05 27.46
C GLU A 75 25.02 -23.58 26.03
N LYS A 76 26.16 -23.95 25.44
CA LYS A 76 26.55 -23.55 24.07
C LYS A 76 25.45 -23.80 23.03
N LYS A 77 24.86 -24.99 23.05
CA LYS A 77 23.78 -25.36 22.12
C LYS A 77 22.56 -24.46 22.31
N ASP A 78 22.22 -24.14 23.55
CA ASP A 78 21.08 -23.29 23.85
C ASP A 78 21.33 -21.83 23.45
N HIS A 79 22.56 -21.36 23.61
CA HIS A 79 23.01 -20.03 23.22
C HIS A 79 22.93 -19.83 21.69
N SER A 80 23.50 -20.75 20.91
CA SER A 80 23.50 -20.69 19.43
C SER A 80 22.13 -20.88 18.78
N HIS A 81 21.16 -21.43 19.52
CA HIS A 81 19.79 -21.64 19.07
C HIS A 81 18.78 -20.71 19.78
N THR A 82 19.26 -19.58 20.30
CA THR A 82 18.39 -18.53 20.85
C THR A 82 17.87 -17.63 19.73
N PRO A 83 16.56 -17.36 19.66
CA PRO A 83 15.97 -16.45 18.68
C PRO A 83 16.67 -15.08 18.66
N TRP A 84 17.02 -14.57 17.47
CA TRP A 84 17.75 -13.31 17.35
C TRP A 84 16.99 -12.11 17.94
N ILE A 85 15.65 -12.16 17.96
CA ILE A 85 14.81 -11.14 18.63
C ILE A 85 15.16 -11.04 20.12
N ILE A 86 15.39 -12.17 20.79
CA ILE A 86 15.76 -12.23 22.21
C ILE A 86 17.17 -11.68 22.40
N VAL A 87 18.10 -12.05 21.50
CA VAL A 87 19.47 -11.50 21.49
C VAL A 87 19.41 -9.98 21.42
N VAL A 88 18.73 -9.41 20.41
CA VAL A 88 18.59 -7.96 20.27
C VAL A 88 17.94 -7.34 21.51
N ALA A 89 16.86 -7.93 22.05
CA ALA A 89 16.18 -7.39 23.23
C ALA A 89 17.09 -7.33 24.46
N LYS A 90 17.90 -8.37 24.72
CA LYS A 90 18.85 -8.42 25.85
C LYS A 90 19.95 -7.38 25.74
N TYR A 91 20.56 -7.26 24.56
CA TYR A 91 21.58 -6.23 24.34
C TYR A 91 20.96 -4.83 24.36
N LEU A 92 19.67 -4.68 24.02
CA LEU A 92 18.97 -3.41 24.13
C LEU A 92 18.75 -3.00 25.59
N GLU A 93 18.45 -3.94 26.49
CA GLU A 93 18.40 -3.68 27.95
C GLU A 93 19.74 -3.17 28.47
N LYS A 94 20.85 -3.80 28.05
CA LYS A 94 22.20 -3.34 28.38
C LYS A 94 22.46 -1.94 27.83
N TRP A 95 22.16 -1.71 26.55
CA TRP A 95 22.31 -0.40 25.90
C TRP A 95 21.53 0.71 26.64
N TYR A 96 20.28 0.42 27.04
CA TYR A 96 19.44 1.37 27.77
C TYR A 96 20.03 1.79 29.12
N SER A 97 20.73 0.89 29.81
CA SER A 97 21.39 1.23 31.08
C SER A 97 22.58 2.19 30.89
N GLU A 98 23.28 2.11 29.76
CA GLU A 98 24.43 2.95 29.43
C GLU A 98 24.03 4.29 28.76
N HIS A 99 22.88 4.34 28.09
CA HIS A 99 22.47 5.47 27.23
C HIS A 99 21.17 6.15 27.65
N ASN A 100 20.89 6.23 28.95
CA ASN A 100 19.71 6.92 29.51
C ASN A 100 18.37 6.47 28.89
N SER A 101 18.20 5.16 28.68
CA SER A 101 17.00 4.57 28.08
C SER A 101 16.66 5.08 26.67
N GLN A 102 17.67 5.49 25.88
CA GLN A 102 17.48 5.89 24.49
C GLN A 102 17.85 4.78 23.50
N LEU A 103 17.03 4.64 22.46
CA LEU A 103 17.27 3.73 21.34
C LEU A 103 18.42 4.23 20.45
N PRO A 104 19.19 3.32 19.81
CA PRO A 104 20.11 3.66 18.72
C PRO A 104 19.35 4.28 17.53
N LYS A 105 19.53 5.58 17.30
CA LYS A 105 18.83 6.32 16.22
C LYS A 105 19.70 6.43 14.98
N ASN A 106 20.93 6.91 15.16
CA ASN A 106 21.80 7.27 14.06
C ASN A 106 22.62 6.08 13.58
N TYR A 107 23.13 6.12 12.34
CA TYR A 107 23.98 5.06 11.80
C TYR A 107 25.15 4.69 12.73
N LYS A 108 25.81 5.71 13.30
CA LYS A 108 26.92 5.53 14.24
C LYS A 108 26.50 4.77 15.52
N GLU A 109 25.34 5.08 16.06
CA GLU A 109 24.80 4.41 17.26
C GLU A 109 24.37 2.99 16.93
N LYS A 110 23.72 2.78 15.77
CA LYS A 110 23.36 1.44 15.30
C LYS A 110 24.61 0.57 15.06
N GLU A 111 25.70 1.14 14.56
CA GLU A 111 26.96 0.39 14.41
C GLU A 111 27.62 0.10 15.76
N ALA A 112 27.59 1.04 16.71
CA ALA A 112 28.04 0.78 18.08
C ALA A 112 27.21 -0.34 18.75
N PHE A 113 25.89 -0.36 18.51
CA PHE A 113 25.02 -1.42 18.99
C PHE A 113 25.30 -2.77 18.34
N ARG A 114 25.57 -2.81 17.03
CA ARG A 114 26.06 -4.05 16.37
C ARG A 114 27.35 -4.54 16.98
N GLN A 115 28.27 -3.61 17.27
CA GLN A 115 29.54 -3.95 17.90
C GLN A 115 29.33 -4.49 19.32
N LEU A 116 28.40 -3.94 20.08
CA LEU A 116 28.00 -4.46 21.40
C LEU A 116 27.50 -5.92 21.31
N ILE A 117 26.67 -6.24 20.32
CA ILE A 117 26.20 -7.62 20.07
C ILE A 117 27.37 -8.54 19.68
N ARG A 118 28.29 -8.07 18.82
CA ARG A 118 29.49 -8.82 18.42
C ARG A 118 30.40 -9.11 19.61
N GLU A 119 30.62 -8.13 20.48
CA GLU A 119 31.45 -8.29 21.68
C GLU A 119 30.78 -9.19 22.71
N GLY A 120 29.45 -9.12 22.83
CA GLY A 120 28.67 -10.01 23.67
C GLY A 120 28.71 -11.48 23.22
N ASN A 121 28.86 -11.73 21.92
CA ASN A 121 29.16 -13.07 21.39
C ASN A 121 30.54 -13.59 21.89
N VAL A 122 31.45 -12.68 22.28
CA VAL A 122 32.79 -13.00 22.79
C VAL A 122 32.79 -12.91 24.32
N ILE A 123 32.15 -13.86 25.00
CA ILE A 123 32.11 -13.87 26.48
C ILE A 123 33.53 -14.07 27.05
N HIS A 124 34.09 -13.00 27.64
CA HIS A 124 35.48 -12.92 28.08
C HIS A 124 35.77 -13.46 29.50
N HIS A 125 34.80 -13.96 30.27
CA HIS A 125 34.99 -14.23 31.71
C HIS A 125 34.58 -15.62 32.22
N ILE A 126 34.36 -16.59 31.32
CA ILE A 126 34.30 -18.02 31.67
C ILE A 126 35.36 -18.72 30.80
N PRO A 127 36.17 -19.68 31.32
CA PRO A 127 37.22 -20.37 30.57
C PRO A 127 36.67 -21.38 29.56
N ARG A 128 35.63 -20.99 28.82
CA ARG A 128 35.15 -21.62 27.61
C ARG A 128 34.96 -20.51 26.61
N ILE A 129 36.09 -20.12 26.05
CA ILE A 129 36.11 -19.46 24.77
C ILE A 129 35.21 -20.30 23.85
N LEU A 130 34.15 -19.73 23.25
CA LEU A 130 33.47 -20.31 22.09
C LEU A 130 34.40 -20.16 20.88
N THR A 131 35.62 -20.64 21.03
CA THR A 131 36.52 -20.86 19.93
C THR A 131 36.47 -22.33 19.62
N ASN A 132 36.46 -22.66 18.33
CA ASN A 132 36.82 -24.00 17.89
C ASN A 132 38.15 -24.42 18.54
N GLU A 133 38.49 -25.72 18.50
CA GLU A 133 39.73 -26.28 19.06
C GLU A 133 41.03 -25.50 18.69
N ASN A 134 40.94 -24.63 17.66
CA ASN A 134 42.00 -23.80 17.11
C ASN A 134 42.02 -22.31 17.57
N GLY A 135 41.16 -21.87 18.50
CA GLY A 135 41.18 -20.49 19.01
C GLY A 135 40.51 -19.44 18.10
N THR A 136 39.71 -19.87 17.11
CA THR A 136 38.89 -19.00 16.25
C THR A 136 37.46 -18.86 16.79
N PRO A 137 36.91 -17.64 16.97
CA PRO A 137 35.53 -17.45 17.42
C PRO A 137 34.57 -18.29 16.57
N GLU A 138 33.62 -18.97 17.21
CA GLU A 138 32.61 -19.72 16.50
C GLU A 138 31.59 -18.78 15.86
N ASP A 139 31.30 -19.03 14.58
CA ASP A 139 30.29 -18.32 13.83
C ASP A 139 28.90 -18.77 14.31
N GLU A 140 28.32 -18.00 15.24
CA GLU A 140 26.94 -18.18 15.67
C GLU A 140 25.97 -17.47 14.72
N GLU A 141 25.27 -18.25 13.90
CA GLU A 141 24.39 -17.72 12.85
C GLU A 141 23.25 -16.85 13.40
N ASN A 142 22.73 -17.15 14.60
CA ASN A 142 21.68 -16.35 15.26
C ASN A 142 22.17 -14.95 15.69
N PHE A 143 23.43 -14.81 16.11
CA PHE A 143 24.04 -13.51 16.41
C PHE A 143 24.31 -12.71 15.14
N GLU A 144 24.75 -13.37 14.07
CA GLU A 144 24.84 -12.71 12.77
C GLU A 144 23.49 -12.21 12.27
N GLU A 145 22.44 -13.03 12.43
CA GLU A 145 21.08 -12.67 12.07
C GLU A 145 20.59 -11.47 12.91
N ALA A 146 20.90 -11.42 14.21
CA ALA A 146 20.63 -10.27 15.07
C ALA A 146 21.28 -8.99 14.53
N ILE A 147 22.58 -9.05 14.20
CA ILE A 147 23.37 -7.91 13.69
C ILE A 147 22.80 -7.38 12.37
N LYS A 148 22.43 -8.29 11.45
CA LYS A 148 21.82 -7.97 10.15
C LYS A 148 20.47 -7.28 10.34
N ASN A 149 19.66 -7.75 11.30
CA ASN A 149 18.32 -7.23 11.56
C ASN A 149 18.26 -5.98 12.46
N VAL A 150 19.35 -5.52 13.06
CA VAL A 150 19.37 -4.27 13.88
C VAL A 150 18.72 -3.07 13.16
N ASN A 151 18.93 -2.94 11.84
CA ASN A 151 18.41 -1.81 11.08
C ASN A 151 16.88 -1.81 10.99
N THR A 152 16.26 -2.98 10.86
CA THR A 152 14.82 -3.16 10.69
C THR A 152 14.11 -3.34 12.02
N ALA A 153 14.75 -3.99 12.99
CA ALA A 153 14.18 -4.35 14.29
C ALA A 153 14.02 -3.18 15.26
N LEU A 154 14.89 -2.15 15.15
CA LEU A 154 14.89 -0.97 16.03
C LEU A 154 14.08 0.20 15.45
N ASN A 155 13.22 -0.06 14.45
CA ASN A 155 12.34 0.98 13.93
C ASN A 155 11.26 1.32 14.97
N PRO A 156 10.98 2.62 15.19
CA PRO A 156 9.99 3.03 16.17
C PRO A 156 8.59 2.58 15.76
N THR A 157 7.87 1.97 16.69
CA THR A 157 6.47 1.58 16.55
C THR A 157 5.63 2.84 16.46
N LYS A 158 5.02 3.07 15.30
CA LYS A 158 4.15 4.23 15.03
C LYS A 158 2.98 3.84 14.15
N VAL A 159 1.89 4.61 14.24
CA VAL A 159 0.77 4.51 13.31
C VAL A 159 1.21 5.06 11.95
N PRO A 160 1.04 4.30 10.85
CA PRO A 160 1.33 4.81 9.50
C PRO A 160 0.41 5.96 9.11
N SER A 161 0.90 6.91 8.30
CA SER A 161 0.13 8.09 7.89
C SER A 161 -1.18 7.73 7.21
N ALA A 162 -1.17 6.73 6.30
CA ALA A 162 -2.38 6.26 5.64
C ALA A 162 -3.45 5.75 6.62
N THR A 163 -3.04 5.17 7.76
CA THR A 163 -3.97 4.72 8.80
C THR A 163 -4.46 5.89 9.65
N GLU A 164 -3.60 6.86 9.95
CA GLU A 164 -4.01 8.12 10.59
C GLU A 164 -5.04 8.88 9.75
N ASP A 165 -4.83 8.97 8.43
CA ASP A 165 -5.79 9.61 7.51
C ASP A 165 -7.17 8.93 7.56
N ILE A 166 -7.20 7.61 7.72
CA ILE A 166 -8.44 6.83 7.91
C ILE A 166 -9.07 7.15 9.27
N PHE A 167 -8.29 7.25 10.34
CA PHE A 167 -8.80 7.59 11.67
C PHE A 167 -9.34 9.01 11.78
N ASN A 168 -8.80 9.93 10.99
CA ASN A 168 -9.19 11.34 10.95
C ASN A 168 -10.27 11.63 9.87
N ALA A 169 -10.69 10.63 9.09
CA ALA A 169 -11.74 10.80 8.10
C ALA A 169 -13.12 10.98 8.77
N GLU A 170 -13.96 11.84 8.20
CA GLU A 170 -15.33 12.09 8.70
C GLU A 170 -16.16 10.81 8.82
N GLN A 171 -15.95 9.84 7.92
CA GLN A 171 -16.62 8.53 7.95
C GLN A 171 -16.23 7.68 9.17
N CYS A 172 -15.03 7.91 9.72
CA CYS A 172 -14.55 7.26 10.93
C CYS A 172 -14.94 8.04 12.19
N GLU A 173 -15.17 9.36 12.08
CA GLU A 173 -15.63 10.18 13.20
C GLU A 173 -17.13 10.03 13.46
N ASN A 174 -17.95 10.09 12.42
CA ASN A 174 -19.40 10.12 12.52
C ASN A 174 -20.01 8.78 12.08
N ILE A 175 -20.04 7.82 13.00
CA ILE A 175 -20.63 6.50 12.74
C ILE A 175 -22.15 6.56 12.86
N THR A 176 -22.84 6.01 11.86
CA THR A 176 -24.30 5.94 11.77
C THR A 176 -24.75 4.50 11.50
N SER A 177 -26.07 4.24 11.59
CA SER A 177 -26.60 2.88 11.37
C SER A 177 -26.38 2.38 9.94
N GLN A 178 -26.10 3.29 9.00
CA GLN A 178 -25.80 3.00 7.60
C GLN A 178 -24.29 2.86 7.33
N SER A 179 -23.42 3.11 8.33
CA SER A 179 -21.98 3.05 8.13
C SER A 179 -21.50 1.62 7.80
N PRO A 180 -20.65 1.45 6.77
CA PRO A 180 -20.05 0.16 6.44
C PRO A 180 -19.19 -0.42 7.57
N SER A 181 -19.08 -1.75 7.64
CA SER A 181 -18.32 -2.46 8.69
C SER A 181 -16.86 -1.99 8.79
N PHE A 182 -16.21 -1.69 7.66
CA PHE A 182 -14.86 -1.13 7.62
C PHE A 182 -14.69 0.10 8.53
N TRP A 183 -15.59 1.08 8.43
CA TRP A 183 -15.50 2.32 9.21
C TRP A 183 -15.85 2.10 10.68
N VAL A 184 -16.77 1.17 10.97
CA VAL A 184 -17.10 0.77 12.35
C VAL A 184 -15.89 0.14 13.03
N ILE A 185 -15.20 -0.79 12.35
CA ILE A 185 -13.99 -1.42 12.90
C ILE A 185 -12.84 -0.41 12.99
N ALA A 186 -12.67 0.46 11.98
CA ALA A 186 -11.66 1.52 12.01
C ALA A 186 -11.84 2.44 13.23
N HIS A 187 -13.08 2.80 13.57
CA HIS A 187 -13.38 3.57 14.78
C HIS A 187 -13.01 2.77 16.05
N GLY A 188 -13.36 1.49 16.13
CA GLY A 188 -13.00 0.64 17.27
C GLY A 188 -11.48 0.52 17.47
N VAL A 189 -10.72 0.40 16.38
CA VAL A 189 -9.25 0.39 16.43
C VAL A 189 -8.71 1.76 16.85
N ARG A 190 -9.30 2.87 16.38
CA ARG A 190 -8.93 4.23 16.79
C ARG A 190 -9.12 4.42 18.30
N ASP A 191 -10.22 3.93 18.86
CA ASP A 191 -10.48 4.01 20.30
C ASP A 191 -9.48 3.16 21.08
N PHE A 192 -9.17 1.95 20.60
CA PHE A 192 -8.09 1.14 21.16
C PHE A 192 -6.76 1.91 21.17
N VAL A 193 -6.38 2.53 20.05
CA VAL A 193 -5.12 3.29 19.93
C VAL A 193 -5.07 4.42 20.96
N ARG A 194 -6.18 5.13 21.19
CA ARG A 194 -6.27 6.26 22.13
C ARG A 194 -6.27 5.84 23.60
N ASN A 195 -6.83 4.67 23.91
CA ASN A 195 -7.04 4.20 25.28
C ASN A 195 -6.00 3.14 25.69
N GLU A 196 -6.18 1.88 25.29
CA GLU A 196 -5.34 0.76 25.75
C GLU A 196 -4.01 0.64 25.00
N GLY A 197 -4.00 1.08 23.74
CA GLY A 197 -2.86 1.01 22.83
C GLY A 197 -1.77 2.03 23.13
N ASN A 198 -2.04 3.07 23.93
CA ASN A 198 -1.10 4.16 24.24
C ASN A 198 -0.46 4.76 22.96
N GLY A 199 -1.29 5.08 21.97
CA GLY A 199 -0.87 5.62 20.68
C GLY A 199 -0.35 4.58 19.67
N LYS A 200 -0.59 3.28 19.92
CA LYS A 200 -0.15 2.19 19.04
C LYS A 200 -1.31 1.34 18.55
N LEU A 201 -1.13 0.81 17.34
CA LEU A 201 -2.04 -0.18 16.77
C LEU A 201 -2.00 -1.51 17.55
N PRO A 202 -3.05 -2.34 17.45
CA PRO A 202 -3.03 -3.72 17.94
C PRO A 202 -1.80 -4.49 17.45
N VAL A 203 -1.24 -5.37 18.27
CA VAL A 203 -0.10 -6.20 17.86
C VAL A 203 -0.48 -7.13 16.70
N ARG A 204 0.36 -7.19 15.66
CA ARG A 204 0.11 -8.03 14.47
C ARG A 204 0.01 -9.53 14.79
N GLY A 205 0.83 -9.98 15.74
CA GLY A 205 0.83 -11.36 16.24
C GLY A 205 1.69 -12.34 15.44
N THR A 206 2.40 -11.88 14.41
CA THR A 206 3.33 -12.67 13.60
C THR A 206 4.76 -12.18 13.79
N ILE A 207 5.72 -13.11 13.71
CA ILE A 207 7.16 -12.84 13.72
C ILE A 207 7.80 -13.57 12.53
N PRO A 208 8.93 -13.07 11.99
CA PRO A 208 9.63 -13.73 10.90
C PRO A 208 10.22 -15.06 11.35
N ASP A 209 10.55 -15.92 10.38
CA ASP A 209 11.36 -17.10 10.65
C ASP A 209 12.76 -16.70 11.12
N MET A 210 13.42 -17.56 11.91
CA MET A 210 14.76 -17.30 12.43
C MET A 210 15.45 -18.57 12.93
N ILE A 211 16.77 -18.49 13.04
CA ILE A 211 17.59 -19.59 13.56
C ILE A 211 17.38 -19.70 15.07
N ALA A 212 16.61 -20.70 15.48
CA ALA A 212 16.32 -20.99 16.88
C ALA A 212 15.88 -22.44 17.10
N ASP A 213 15.93 -22.91 18.34
CA ASP A 213 15.29 -24.16 18.73
C ASP A 213 13.78 -24.05 18.51
N SER A 214 13.16 -25.12 18.02
CA SER A 214 11.72 -25.15 17.72
C SER A 214 10.87 -24.75 18.94
N ASP A 215 11.23 -25.22 20.14
CA ASP A 215 10.51 -24.89 21.36
C ASP A 215 10.66 -23.42 21.76
N LYS A 216 11.85 -22.82 21.59
CA LYS A 216 12.10 -21.40 21.88
C LYS A 216 11.35 -20.51 20.89
N PHE A 217 11.39 -20.86 19.61
CA PHE A 217 10.66 -20.16 18.56
C PHE A 217 9.15 -20.21 18.78
N ILE A 218 8.58 -21.41 19.04
CA ILE A 218 7.14 -21.56 19.29
C ILE A 218 6.70 -20.79 20.53
N LYS A 219 7.49 -20.81 21.62
CA LYS A 219 7.20 -20.02 22.83
C LYS A 219 7.16 -18.54 22.52
N LEU A 220 8.16 -18.01 21.81
CA LEU A 220 8.20 -16.61 21.40
C LEU A 220 7.01 -16.24 20.50
N GLN A 221 6.72 -17.07 19.50
CA GLN A 221 5.58 -16.88 18.60
C GLN A 221 4.24 -16.83 19.36
N ASN A 222 4.05 -17.70 20.35
CA ASN A 222 2.85 -17.71 21.19
C ASN A 222 2.70 -16.42 21.99
N VAL A 223 3.77 -15.80 22.49
CA VAL A 223 3.70 -14.51 23.20
C VAL A 223 3.09 -13.41 22.33
N TYR A 224 3.52 -13.32 21.06
CA TYR A 224 2.95 -12.35 20.12
C TYR A 224 1.51 -12.70 19.73
N ARG A 225 1.24 -13.99 19.46
CA ARG A 225 -0.10 -14.46 19.09
C ARG A 225 -1.12 -14.18 20.19
N ASP A 226 -0.77 -14.51 21.43
CA ASP A 226 -1.66 -14.33 22.58
C ASP A 226 -1.90 -12.83 22.85
N LYS A 227 -0.87 -11.99 22.69
CA LYS A 227 -1.03 -10.53 22.78
C LYS A 227 -1.95 -9.99 21.67
N ALA A 228 -1.79 -10.43 20.43
CA ALA A 228 -2.66 -10.04 19.32
C ALA A 228 -4.13 -10.46 19.56
N MET A 229 -4.36 -11.66 20.13
CA MET A 229 -5.70 -12.10 20.52
C MET A 229 -6.30 -11.23 21.62
N LYS A 230 -5.51 -10.85 22.64
CA LYS A 230 -5.96 -9.93 23.70
C LYS A 230 -6.32 -8.56 23.13
N ASP A 231 -5.48 -8.00 22.26
CA ASP A 231 -5.72 -6.69 21.65
C ASP A 231 -6.97 -6.72 20.75
N ALA A 232 -7.13 -7.75 19.92
CA ALA A 232 -8.33 -7.93 19.09
C ALA A 232 -9.60 -8.06 19.94
N ALA A 233 -9.55 -8.74 21.08
CA ALA A 233 -10.70 -8.85 21.98
C ALA A 233 -11.10 -7.50 22.61
N VAL A 234 -10.14 -6.61 22.86
CA VAL A 234 -10.42 -5.24 23.32
C VAL A 234 -11.07 -4.44 22.19
N VAL A 235 -10.54 -4.52 20.97
CA VAL A 235 -11.14 -3.88 19.79
C VAL A 235 -12.58 -4.38 19.57
N SER A 236 -12.84 -5.68 19.72
CA SER A 236 -14.20 -6.23 19.61
C SER A 236 -15.17 -5.60 20.62
N LYS A 237 -14.74 -5.36 21.86
CA LYS A 237 -15.59 -4.68 22.87
C LYS A 237 -15.91 -3.24 22.48
N HIS A 238 -14.94 -2.50 21.93
CA HIS A 238 -15.16 -1.14 21.42
C HIS A 238 -16.15 -1.14 20.26
N VAL A 239 -16.00 -2.09 19.32
CA VAL A 239 -16.93 -2.28 18.19
C VAL A 239 -18.33 -2.64 18.67
N GLU A 240 -18.48 -3.57 19.62
CA GLU A 240 -19.78 -3.94 20.20
C GLU A 240 -20.48 -2.76 20.87
N ALA A 241 -19.75 -1.97 21.67
CA ALA A 241 -20.28 -0.78 22.32
C ALA A 241 -20.74 0.28 21.29
N LEU A 242 -19.97 0.44 20.20
CA LEU A 242 -20.30 1.34 19.09
C LEU A 242 -21.53 0.86 18.30
N LEU A 243 -21.66 -0.43 18.03
CA LEU A 243 -22.83 -0.99 17.36
C LEU A 243 -24.10 -0.78 18.20
N GLN A 244 -24.01 -0.97 19.53
CA GLN A 244 -25.12 -0.73 20.46
C GLN A 244 -25.53 0.74 20.49
N SER A 245 -24.59 1.68 20.52
CA SER A 245 -24.91 3.12 20.58
C SER A 245 -25.59 3.63 19.31
N VAL A 246 -25.29 3.00 18.17
CA VAL A 246 -25.81 3.36 16.85
C VAL A 246 -27.06 2.54 16.46
N GLY A 247 -27.45 1.57 17.30
CA GLY A 247 -28.63 0.72 17.08
C GLY A 247 -28.46 -0.31 15.96
N LYS A 248 -27.22 -0.69 15.64
CA LYS A 248 -26.88 -1.71 14.63
C LYS A 248 -26.70 -3.06 15.33
N PRO A 249 -27.18 -4.19 14.76
CA PRO A 249 -27.08 -5.49 15.42
C PRO A 249 -25.61 -5.90 15.62
N PRO A 250 -25.26 -6.52 16.77
CA PRO A 250 -23.89 -6.94 17.07
C PRO A 250 -23.36 -7.96 16.05
N GLU A 251 -24.25 -8.74 15.43
CA GLU A 251 -23.93 -9.73 14.40
C GLU A 251 -23.55 -9.11 13.05
N SER A 252 -23.63 -7.78 12.89
CA SER A 252 -23.26 -7.11 11.63
C SER A 252 -21.76 -7.08 11.35
N THR A 253 -20.94 -7.39 12.34
CA THR A 253 -19.48 -7.47 12.20
C THR A 253 -19.00 -8.73 12.88
N SER A 254 -18.30 -9.59 12.14
CA SER A 254 -17.85 -10.87 12.67
C SER A 254 -16.55 -10.73 13.46
N GLU A 255 -16.33 -11.59 14.47
CA GLU A 255 -15.07 -11.61 15.21
C GLU A 255 -13.87 -11.94 14.30
N GLN A 256 -14.08 -12.73 13.24
CA GLN A 256 -13.05 -13.05 12.25
C GLN A 256 -12.64 -11.81 11.45
N GLU A 257 -13.61 -10.97 11.06
CA GLU A 257 -13.36 -9.71 10.37
C GLU A 257 -12.55 -8.74 11.25
N ILE A 258 -12.90 -8.64 12.54
CA ILE A 258 -12.16 -7.80 13.50
C ILE A 258 -10.72 -8.31 13.68
N LYS A 259 -10.51 -9.62 13.81
CA LYS A 259 -9.17 -10.23 13.91
C LYS A 259 -8.34 -9.95 12.65
N LEU A 260 -8.94 -10.11 11.48
CA LEU A 260 -8.28 -9.81 10.20
C LEU A 260 -7.92 -8.33 10.09
N PHE A 261 -8.81 -7.44 10.53
CA PHE A 261 -8.59 -6.01 10.55
C PHE A 261 -7.46 -5.62 11.51
N CYS A 262 -7.43 -6.20 12.72
CA CYS A 262 -6.36 -5.95 13.69
C CYS A 262 -4.99 -6.40 13.15
N LYS A 263 -4.94 -7.58 12.51
CA LYS A 263 -3.72 -8.09 11.87
C LYS A 263 -3.20 -7.15 10.78
N ASN A 264 -4.11 -6.52 10.02
CA ASN A 264 -3.77 -5.62 8.92
C ASN A 264 -3.91 -4.13 9.26
N ALA A 265 -4.00 -3.76 10.54
CA ALA A 265 -4.32 -2.38 10.94
C ALA A 265 -3.30 -1.35 10.44
N ALA A 266 -2.03 -1.75 10.29
CA ALA A 266 -0.96 -0.92 9.74
C ALA A 266 -0.99 -0.80 8.20
N PHE A 267 -1.79 -1.60 7.53
CA PHE A 267 -1.81 -1.75 6.07
C PHE A 267 -3.13 -1.34 5.43
N LEU A 268 -4.06 -0.81 6.23
CA LEU A 268 -5.34 -0.32 5.73
C LEU A 268 -5.13 0.70 4.60
N ARG A 269 -5.99 0.61 3.59
CA ARG A 269 -6.02 1.54 2.46
C ARG A 269 -7.45 1.91 2.14
N VAL A 270 -7.63 3.17 1.79
CA VAL A 270 -8.86 3.68 1.20
C VAL A 270 -8.47 4.37 -0.10
N VAL A 271 -8.99 3.87 -1.21
CA VAL A 271 -8.79 4.48 -2.52
C VAL A 271 -10.06 5.24 -2.86
N ARG A 272 -9.91 6.54 -3.18
CA ARG A 272 -11.01 7.41 -3.60
C ARG A 272 -10.69 7.90 -5.01
N CYS A 273 -11.45 7.45 -5.99
CA CYS A 273 -11.31 7.93 -7.35
C CYS A 273 -12.28 9.09 -7.58
N ARG A 274 -11.86 10.02 -8.42
CA ARG A 274 -12.72 11.12 -8.84
C ARG A 274 -13.78 10.59 -9.80
N SER A 275 -14.91 11.29 -9.86
CA SER A 275 -15.94 10.93 -10.81
C SER A 275 -15.51 11.35 -12.22
N LEU A 276 -15.94 10.58 -13.22
CA LEU A 276 -15.72 10.94 -14.63
C LEU A 276 -16.33 12.31 -14.97
N ALA A 277 -17.41 12.70 -14.28
CA ALA A 277 -18.01 14.02 -14.44
C ALA A 277 -17.06 15.15 -14.01
N GLU A 278 -16.33 14.96 -12.91
CA GLU A 278 -15.33 15.91 -12.43
C GLU A 278 -14.10 15.95 -13.34
N GLU A 279 -13.72 14.83 -13.95
CA GLU A 279 -12.63 14.74 -14.93
C GLU A 279 -12.99 15.41 -16.28
N TYR A 280 -14.28 15.49 -16.64
CA TYR A 280 -14.72 16.07 -17.91
C TYR A 280 -15.15 17.53 -17.77
N SER A 281 -15.53 17.96 -16.57
CA SER A 281 -15.94 19.35 -16.31
C SER A 281 -14.75 20.31 -16.38
N VAL A 282 -14.95 21.47 -17.02
CA VAL A 282 -13.93 22.52 -17.19
C VAL A 282 -13.49 23.11 -15.85
N ASP A 283 -14.40 23.15 -14.86
CA ASP A 283 -14.16 23.77 -13.55
C ASP A 283 -13.34 22.89 -12.62
N THR A 284 -13.47 21.56 -12.74
CA THR A 284 -12.83 20.59 -11.84
C THR A 284 -11.68 19.84 -12.52
N PHE A 285 -11.42 20.06 -13.80
CA PHE A 285 -10.32 19.43 -14.52
C PHE A 285 -8.98 19.59 -13.79
N ASN A 286 -8.21 18.50 -13.57
CA ASN A 286 -6.94 18.57 -12.86
C ASN A 286 -5.81 19.14 -13.74
N LYS A 287 -5.85 20.46 -13.94
CA LYS A 287 -4.90 21.20 -14.79
C LYS A 287 -3.47 21.12 -14.25
N ASP A 288 -3.29 21.11 -12.94
CA ASP A 288 -1.98 21.15 -12.30
C ASP A 288 -1.21 19.84 -12.55
N GLU A 289 -1.86 18.69 -12.32
CA GLU A 289 -1.28 17.37 -12.58
C GLU A 289 -0.90 17.22 -14.06
N ILE A 290 -1.81 17.60 -14.96
CA ILE A 290 -1.59 17.47 -16.41
C ILE A 290 -0.47 18.39 -16.88
N THR A 291 -0.45 19.64 -16.42
CA THR A 291 0.60 20.60 -16.80
C THR A 291 1.97 20.14 -16.30
N SER A 292 2.04 19.70 -15.03
CA SER A 292 3.29 19.17 -14.45
C SER A 292 3.78 17.92 -15.18
N CYS A 293 2.88 16.99 -15.55
CA CYS A 293 3.27 15.79 -16.29
C CYS A 293 3.77 16.12 -17.71
N MET A 294 3.21 17.15 -18.33
CA MET A 294 3.53 17.58 -19.69
C MET A 294 4.83 18.39 -19.80
N ASP A 295 5.49 18.75 -18.67
CA ASP A 295 6.85 19.30 -18.68
C ASP A 295 7.85 18.32 -19.31
N SER A 296 7.61 17.01 -19.14
CA SER A 296 8.28 15.96 -19.88
C SER A 296 7.55 15.73 -21.20
N THR A 297 8.21 16.05 -22.32
CA THR A 297 7.59 15.97 -23.64
C THR A 297 7.20 14.57 -24.10
N ASP A 298 7.70 13.53 -23.41
CA ASP A 298 7.48 12.12 -23.74
C ASP A 298 6.63 11.40 -22.67
N SER A 299 6.02 12.15 -21.75
CA SER A 299 5.10 11.60 -20.74
C SER A 299 3.90 10.92 -21.39
N GLU A 300 3.44 9.81 -20.82
CA GLU A 300 2.22 9.12 -21.23
C GLU A 300 0.97 10.02 -21.12
N MET A 301 1.04 11.13 -20.37
CA MET A 301 -0.03 12.13 -20.30
C MET A 301 -0.43 12.69 -21.67
N VAL A 302 0.51 12.80 -22.61
CA VAL A 302 0.20 13.22 -23.99
C VAL A 302 -0.80 12.29 -24.66
N LEU A 303 -0.78 11.00 -24.30
CA LEU A 303 -1.69 10.00 -24.84
C LEU A 303 -3.12 10.24 -24.36
N TYR A 304 -3.29 10.66 -23.11
CA TYR A 304 -4.58 11.04 -22.56
C TYR A 304 -5.18 12.26 -23.30
N LEU A 305 -4.41 13.33 -23.46
CA LEU A 305 -4.86 14.54 -24.17
C LEU A 305 -5.25 14.23 -25.62
N MET A 306 -4.48 13.36 -26.27
CA MET A 306 -4.78 12.95 -27.62
C MET A 306 -6.03 12.06 -27.71
N LEU A 307 -6.27 11.14 -26.76
CA LEU A 307 -7.50 10.36 -26.71
C LEU A 307 -8.74 11.28 -26.55
N ARG A 308 -8.67 12.25 -25.63
CA ARG A 308 -9.71 13.28 -25.48
C ARG A 308 -9.94 14.08 -26.78
N SER A 309 -8.87 14.32 -27.54
CA SER A 309 -8.93 15.01 -28.84
C SER A 309 -9.52 14.12 -29.95
N VAL A 310 -9.27 12.81 -29.92
CA VAL A 310 -9.88 11.83 -30.84
C VAL A 310 -11.38 11.70 -30.58
N ASP A 311 -11.82 11.70 -29.31
CA ASP A 311 -13.24 11.70 -28.97
C ASP A 311 -13.94 12.97 -29.50
N ARG A 312 -13.27 14.13 -29.38
CA ARG A 312 -13.75 15.38 -29.97
C ARG A 312 -13.83 15.31 -31.49
N PHE A 313 -12.81 14.73 -32.14
CA PHE A 313 -12.83 14.50 -33.58
C PHE A 313 -14.03 13.63 -33.98
N TYR A 314 -14.29 12.56 -33.24
CA TYR A 314 -15.44 11.68 -33.47
C TYR A 314 -16.77 12.43 -33.33
N GLN A 315 -16.90 13.28 -32.31
CA GLN A 315 -18.10 14.12 -32.13
C GLN A 315 -18.33 15.08 -33.30
N GLN A 316 -17.26 15.64 -33.89
CA GLN A 316 -17.36 16.60 -34.99
C GLN A 316 -17.56 15.94 -36.37
N HIS A 317 -16.95 14.77 -36.58
CA HIS A 317 -16.88 14.13 -37.91
C HIS A 317 -17.63 12.81 -38.01
N SER A 318 -18.21 12.30 -36.91
CA SER A 318 -18.93 11.02 -36.82
C SER A 318 -18.12 9.81 -37.33
N ARG A 319 -16.79 9.91 -37.26
CA ARG A 319 -15.83 8.86 -37.59
C ARG A 319 -14.52 9.13 -36.85
N TYR A 320 -13.69 8.11 -36.70
CA TYR A 320 -12.34 8.25 -36.14
C TYR A 320 -11.35 8.77 -37.20
N PRO A 321 -10.22 9.37 -36.77
CA PRO A 321 -9.19 9.84 -37.70
C PRO A 321 -8.43 8.69 -38.34
N GLY A 322 -8.18 8.78 -39.64
CA GLY A 322 -7.28 7.91 -40.40
C GLY A 322 -7.73 6.46 -40.59
N VAL A 323 -9.02 6.16 -40.46
CA VAL A 323 -9.59 4.80 -40.63
C VAL A 323 -9.24 4.19 -41.99
N TYR A 324 -9.22 5.01 -43.03
CA TYR A 324 -8.77 4.61 -44.36
C TYR A 324 -7.51 5.36 -44.75
N ASN A 325 -6.58 4.68 -45.46
CA ASN A 325 -5.28 5.24 -45.85
C ASN A 325 -5.37 6.60 -46.56
N TYR A 326 -6.41 6.83 -47.38
CA TYR A 326 -6.58 8.08 -48.11
C TYR A 326 -7.01 9.26 -47.21
N GLN A 327 -7.45 9.00 -45.98
CA GLN A 327 -7.94 10.02 -45.05
C GLN A 327 -6.83 10.57 -44.14
N VAL A 328 -5.70 9.84 -44.00
CA VAL A 328 -4.65 10.14 -43.01
C VAL A 328 -4.12 11.57 -43.14
N GLU A 329 -3.72 11.98 -44.34
CA GLU A 329 -3.18 13.33 -44.60
C GLU A 329 -4.19 14.45 -44.31
N GLU A 330 -5.46 14.26 -44.69
CA GLU A 330 -6.51 15.24 -44.44
C GLU A 330 -6.85 15.32 -42.94
N ASP A 331 -6.88 14.17 -42.26
CA ASP A 331 -7.28 14.06 -40.87
C ASP A 331 -6.22 14.58 -39.90
N ILE A 332 -4.94 14.59 -40.26
CA ILE A 332 -3.88 15.21 -39.45
C ILE A 332 -4.21 16.66 -39.13
N ASN A 333 -4.62 17.44 -40.13
CA ASN A 333 -4.97 18.86 -39.92
C ASN A 333 -6.24 19.01 -39.07
N LYS A 334 -7.24 18.18 -39.31
CA LYS A 334 -8.50 18.19 -38.54
C LYS A 334 -8.30 17.77 -37.08
N LEU A 335 -7.50 16.75 -36.82
CA LEU A 335 -7.16 16.30 -35.47
C LEU A 335 -6.33 17.37 -34.75
N LYS A 336 -5.39 18.04 -35.42
CA LYS A 336 -4.65 19.17 -34.86
C LYS A 336 -5.56 20.31 -34.41
N LEU A 337 -6.60 20.62 -35.18
CA LEU A 337 -7.62 21.60 -34.76
C LEU A 337 -8.39 21.13 -33.50
N CYS A 338 -8.72 19.83 -33.41
CA CYS A 338 -9.37 19.26 -32.22
C CYS A 338 -8.48 19.35 -30.97
N VAL A 339 -7.18 19.05 -31.11
CA VAL A 339 -6.19 19.18 -30.04
C VAL A 339 -6.13 20.63 -29.56
N ASN A 340 -5.92 21.58 -30.46
CA ASN A 340 -5.84 23.00 -30.10
C ASN A 340 -7.13 23.51 -29.43
N SER A 341 -8.29 23.06 -29.92
CA SER A 341 -9.58 23.38 -29.31
C SER A 341 -9.71 22.83 -27.89
N LEU A 342 -9.26 21.59 -27.64
CA LEU A 342 -9.26 20.98 -26.31
C LEU A 342 -8.37 21.76 -25.35
N LEU A 343 -7.14 22.08 -25.77
CA LEU A 343 -6.19 22.83 -24.95
C LEU A 343 -6.72 24.23 -24.61
N GLN A 344 -7.39 24.90 -25.56
CA GLN A 344 -8.02 26.20 -25.32
C GLN A 344 -9.19 26.12 -24.35
N GLU A 345 -10.07 25.13 -24.50
CA GLU A 345 -11.26 24.98 -23.65
C GLU A 345 -10.88 24.73 -22.18
N TYR A 346 -9.92 23.86 -21.93
CA TYR A 346 -9.43 23.59 -20.57
C TYR A 346 -8.36 24.60 -20.10
N SER A 347 -7.96 25.55 -20.97
CA SER A 347 -6.90 26.54 -20.70
C SER A 347 -5.57 25.91 -20.28
N LEU A 348 -5.15 24.87 -21.02
CA LEU A 348 -3.89 24.16 -20.80
C LEU A 348 -2.78 24.77 -21.65
N ASN A 349 -1.73 25.27 -20.99
CA ASN A 349 -0.54 25.83 -21.66
C ASN A 349 0.52 24.75 -21.90
N VAL A 350 0.14 23.67 -22.58
CA VAL A 350 1.02 22.53 -22.87
C VAL A 350 1.24 22.39 -24.38
N ASN A 351 2.39 21.86 -24.79
CA ASN A 351 2.70 21.64 -26.20
C ASN A 351 2.64 20.15 -26.53
N VAL A 352 1.81 19.78 -27.51
CA VAL A 352 1.72 18.40 -28.03
C VAL A 352 2.52 18.35 -29.33
N LYS A 353 3.54 17.48 -29.40
CA LYS A 353 4.35 17.29 -30.62
C LYS A 353 3.46 16.82 -31.78
N ASP A 354 3.69 17.38 -32.96
CA ASP A 354 2.97 16.98 -34.18
C ASP A 354 3.14 15.47 -34.47
N ASP A 355 4.28 14.87 -34.10
CA ASP A 355 4.53 13.43 -34.23
C ASP A 355 3.41 12.58 -33.61
N TYR A 356 2.88 12.96 -32.44
CA TYR A 356 1.76 12.25 -31.83
C TYR A 356 0.50 12.38 -32.67
N ILE A 357 0.21 13.54 -33.25
CA ILE A 357 -0.96 13.77 -34.11
C ILE A 357 -0.87 12.89 -35.35
N HIS A 358 0.28 12.88 -36.02
CA HIS A 358 0.54 12.00 -37.16
C HIS A 358 0.33 10.53 -36.79
N GLU A 359 0.87 10.11 -35.65
CA GLU A 359 0.79 8.73 -35.20
C GLU A 359 -0.64 8.32 -34.84
N PHE A 360 -1.44 9.20 -34.22
CA PHE A 360 -2.87 8.94 -33.93
C PHE A 360 -3.74 8.83 -35.19
N CYS A 361 -3.41 9.56 -36.27
CA CYS A 361 -4.06 9.35 -37.56
C CYS A 361 -3.59 8.05 -38.22
N ARG A 362 -2.30 7.71 -38.14
CA ARG A 362 -1.74 6.46 -38.68
C ARG A 362 -2.38 5.22 -38.06
N TYR A 363 -2.77 5.30 -36.80
CA TYR A 363 -3.46 4.23 -36.09
C TYR A 363 -4.78 3.81 -36.76
N GLY A 364 -5.59 4.77 -37.19
CA GLY A 364 -6.80 4.49 -37.95
C GLY A 364 -7.87 3.69 -37.20
N ALA A 365 -8.04 3.90 -35.90
CA ALA A 365 -9.09 3.26 -35.11
C ALA A 365 -9.09 1.69 -35.04
N ALA A 366 -8.02 1.00 -35.48
CA ALA A 366 -7.82 -0.46 -35.31
C ALA A 366 -7.77 -0.94 -33.84
N GLU A 367 -7.62 -2.24 -33.56
CA GLU A 367 -7.46 -2.76 -32.19
C GLU A 367 -6.54 -3.99 -32.23
N PRO A 368 -5.22 -3.84 -32.00
CA PRO A 368 -4.33 -4.98 -32.07
C PRO A 368 -4.52 -5.91 -30.89
N HIS A 369 -4.53 -7.20 -31.20
CA HIS A 369 -4.74 -8.25 -30.23
C HIS A 369 -3.74 -8.23 -29.06
N THR A 370 -2.46 -7.95 -29.30
CA THR A 370 -1.42 -7.95 -28.24
C THR A 370 -1.64 -6.85 -27.20
N VAL A 371 -2.06 -5.66 -27.63
CA VAL A 371 -2.35 -4.53 -26.75
C VAL A 371 -3.66 -4.76 -25.99
N ALA A 372 -4.69 -5.26 -26.67
CA ALA A 372 -5.94 -5.67 -26.04
C ALA A 372 -5.72 -6.79 -25.00
N ALA A 373 -4.86 -7.76 -25.28
CA ALA A 373 -4.53 -8.85 -24.36
C ALA A 373 -3.79 -8.36 -23.10
N PHE A 374 -2.82 -7.44 -23.26
CA PHE A 374 -2.15 -6.80 -22.12
C PHE A 374 -3.17 -6.09 -21.23
N LEU A 375 -4.04 -5.26 -21.84
CA LEU A 375 -5.07 -4.53 -21.13
C LEU A 375 -6.08 -5.45 -20.46
N GLY A 376 -6.50 -6.52 -21.13
CA GLY A 376 -7.41 -7.52 -20.56
C GLY A 376 -6.83 -8.16 -19.30
N GLY A 377 -5.53 -8.44 -19.27
CA GLY A 377 -4.84 -8.94 -18.08
C GLY A 377 -4.82 -7.94 -16.93
N SER A 378 -4.41 -6.69 -17.19
CA SER A 378 -4.40 -5.64 -16.18
C SER A 378 -5.81 -5.34 -15.65
N ALA A 379 -6.79 -5.23 -16.54
CA ALA A 379 -8.18 -4.96 -16.20
C ALA A 379 -8.81 -6.07 -15.37
N ALA A 380 -8.57 -7.34 -15.74
CA ALA A 380 -9.06 -8.48 -14.99
C ALA A 380 -8.50 -8.50 -13.57
N GLN A 381 -7.21 -8.19 -13.40
CA GLN A 381 -6.60 -8.13 -12.07
C GLN A 381 -7.23 -7.02 -11.22
N GLU A 382 -7.41 -5.82 -11.76
CA GLU A 382 -8.05 -4.72 -11.04
C GLU A 382 -9.51 -5.03 -10.67
N ALA A 383 -10.26 -5.68 -11.57
CA ALA A 383 -11.61 -6.17 -11.26
C ALA A 383 -11.59 -7.19 -10.10
N ILE A 384 -10.62 -8.12 -10.09
CA ILE A 384 -10.46 -9.08 -8.99
C ILE A 384 -10.20 -8.34 -7.67
N LYS A 385 -9.31 -7.34 -7.65
CA LYS A 385 -9.02 -6.55 -6.44
C LYS A 385 -10.27 -5.89 -5.85
N ILE A 386 -11.10 -5.34 -6.73
CA ILE A 386 -12.36 -4.69 -6.35
C ILE A 386 -13.33 -5.71 -5.77
N ILE A 387 -13.52 -6.85 -6.45
CA ILE A 387 -14.45 -7.92 -6.04
C ILE A 387 -14.03 -8.57 -4.71
N THR A 388 -12.73 -8.81 -4.52
CA THR A 388 -12.22 -9.49 -3.33
C THR A 388 -11.96 -8.54 -2.16
N HIS A 389 -11.92 -7.23 -2.41
CA HIS A 389 -11.41 -6.22 -1.48
C HIS A 389 -9.99 -6.55 -0.96
N GLN A 390 -9.20 -7.24 -1.79
CA GLN A 390 -7.80 -7.57 -1.53
C GLN A 390 -6.89 -6.87 -2.53
N PHE A 391 -5.68 -6.53 -2.07
CA PHE A 391 -4.71 -5.68 -2.77
C PHE A 391 -5.24 -4.26 -3.06
N VAL A 392 -4.32 -3.36 -3.37
CA VAL A 392 -4.65 -1.96 -3.62
C VAL A 392 -4.89 -1.76 -5.12
N PRO A 393 -6.08 -1.29 -5.55
CA PRO A 393 -6.28 -0.87 -6.93
C PRO A 393 -5.53 0.43 -7.22
N PHE A 394 -5.13 0.65 -8.47
CA PHE A 394 -4.49 1.92 -8.84
C PHE A 394 -5.52 3.06 -8.76
N ASN A 395 -5.05 4.29 -8.54
CA ASN A 395 -5.95 5.43 -8.34
C ASN A 395 -6.22 6.18 -9.65
N ASN A 396 -7.45 6.06 -10.14
CA ASN A 396 -8.05 6.82 -11.25
C ASN A 396 -7.67 6.38 -12.67
N THR A 397 -6.55 6.84 -13.26
CA THR A 397 -6.25 6.55 -14.68
C THR A 397 -4.92 5.82 -14.87
N PHE A 398 -4.94 4.67 -15.56
CA PHE A 398 -3.73 3.97 -16.01
C PHE A 398 -3.59 4.08 -17.53
N LEU A 399 -2.41 4.51 -17.98
CA LEU A 399 -2.05 4.65 -19.39
C LEU A 399 -0.89 3.71 -19.73
N TYR A 400 -1.05 2.95 -20.80
CA TYR A 400 -0.01 2.09 -21.35
C TYR A 400 0.36 2.55 -22.76
N ASN A 401 1.67 2.73 -22.99
CA ASN A 401 2.26 3.05 -24.27
C ASN A 401 3.02 1.83 -24.82
N ALA A 402 2.39 1.12 -25.75
CA ALA A 402 3.02 -0.06 -26.34
C ALA A 402 4.19 0.29 -27.30
N MET A 403 4.35 1.56 -27.73
CA MET A 403 5.47 1.97 -28.61
C MET A 403 6.79 1.91 -27.88
N SER A 404 6.80 2.42 -26.65
CA SER A 404 7.95 2.48 -25.77
C SER A 404 7.97 1.37 -24.72
N GLN A 405 6.89 0.59 -24.62
CA GLN A 405 6.70 -0.42 -23.56
C GLN A 405 6.75 0.20 -22.15
N THR A 406 6.17 1.40 -22.01
CA THR A 406 6.10 2.15 -20.75
C THR A 406 4.64 2.34 -20.32
N SER A 407 4.43 2.58 -19.03
CA SER A 407 3.09 2.85 -18.48
C SER A 407 3.17 3.79 -17.29
N ALA A 408 2.11 4.55 -17.06
CA ALA A 408 2.01 5.46 -15.92
C ALA A 408 0.58 5.50 -15.36
N THR A 409 0.46 5.89 -14.09
CA THR A 409 -0.83 6.11 -13.40
C THR A 409 -0.97 7.57 -13.02
N PHE A 410 -2.16 8.15 -13.24
CA PHE A 410 -2.46 9.55 -13.02
C PHE A 410 -3.78 9.75 -12.26
N GLN A 411 -3.84 10.78 -11.42
CA GLN A 411 -5.05 11.20 -10.72
C GLN A 411 -5.70 12.38 -11.44
N LEU A 412 -6.45 12.09 -12.49
CA LEU A 412 -7.08 13.05 -13.41
C LEU A 412 -8.36 13.73 -12.91
#